data_AF-A0A960R016-F1
#
_entry.id   AF-A0A960R016-F1
#
_cell.length_a   1.000
_cell.length_b   1.000
_cell.length_c   1.000
_cell.angle_alpha   90.00
_cell.angle_beta   90.00
_cell.angle_gamma   90.00
#
_symmetry.space_group_name_H-M   'P 1'
#
loop_
_entity.id
_entity.type
_entity.pdbx_description
1 polymer ?
#
loop_
_entity_poly.entity_id
_entity_poly.type
_entity_poly.pdbx_seq_one_letter_code
_entity_poly.pdbx_strand_id
1 'polypeptide(L)'
;MMRLSQQIKKWGDFSKSPTKPLFWMLLGPLLVILTLIFSLSYFSNPFLPLITMAGLVMSWRFRVSGFALTLMTFIFYFAFHYFFGHHDALLWKIGWGASLALGVTISFLSMEELKSYFVLEKERKEKAMRDLQLSLHSSEEKAASEKRVQEKEVESLKEELTSAREEIEALLGLVDACQIEANKVAEQHATLSIESLSMHREIELYKISDAEKQEQIESLKKEHEALSLEVKKRLKTLNTYRVELLQSRMLFEEQQGQLKRARDYFHAQKKSAAPPKQENKALADRGQHLVLQTLEQDKGKIKSTYNQILHDTEALQRAIEEGELKLKKAPDEALSKEVAHLTSEMKEKKKFLQQTKSELIGIEREIFVLKKQLQHSGTL
;
A
#
# COMPACT_ATOMS: atom_id res chain seq x y z
N MET A 1 -17.69 -49.48 82.90
CA MET A 1 -18.20 -48.61 83.99
C MET A 1 -17.90 -47.11 83.81
N MET A 2 -16.74 -46.68 83.26
CA MET A 2 -16.42 -45.25 83.10
C MET A 2 -17.36 -44.45 82.16
N ARG A 3 -17.89 -45.05 81.09
CA ARG A 3 -18.85 -44.37 80.17
C ARG A 3 -20.22 -44.08 80.82
N LEU A 4 -20.67 -44.95 81.73
CA LEU A 4 -21.89 -44.70 82.52
C LEU A 4 -21.67 -43.56 83.50
N SER A 5 -20.50 -43.47 84.15
CA SER A 5 -20.19 -42.36 85.06
C SER A 5 -20.13 -41.00 84.35
N GLN A 6 -19.65 -40.95 83.10
CA GLN A 6 -19.62 -39.72 82.29
C GLN A 6 -20.99 -39.34 81.72
N GLN A 7 -21.84 -40.32 81.38
CA GLN A 7 -23.23 -40.04 81.01
C GLN A 7 -24.06 -39.59 82.21
N ILE A 8 -23.84 -40.17 83.40
CA ILE A 8 -24.45 -39.73 84.65
C ILE A 8 -23.93 -38.34 85.05
N LYS A 9 -22.64 -38.02 84.81
CA LYS A 9 -22.11 -36.66 84.99
C LYS A 9 -22.70 -35.66 84.00
N LYS A 10 -22.90 -36.04 82.73
CA LYS A 10 -23.65 -35.23 81.75
C LYS A 10 -25.13 -35.05 82.13
N TRP A 11 -25.73 -36.03 82.80
CA TRP A 11 -27.04 -35.93 83.44
C TRP A 11 -27.01 -35.19 84.79
N GLY A 12 -25.84 -34.92 85.37
CA GLY A 12 -25.65 -34.14 86.60
C GLY A 12 -25.32 -32.67 86.32
N ASP A 13 -24.68 -32.38 85.19
CA ASP A 13 -24.34 -31.04 84.70
C ASP A 13 -25.54 -30.34 84.03
N PHE A 14 -26.74 -30.48 84.61
CA PHE A 14 -27.95 -29.74 84.21
C PHE A 14 -27.82 -28.22 84.44
N SER A 15 -26.72 -27.72 85.02
CA SER A 15 -26.56 -26.30 85.34
C SER A 15 -26.45 -25.38 84.12
N LYS A 16 -26.09 -25.91 82.94
CA LYS A 16 -25.83 -25.12 81.71
C LYS A 16 -26.71 -25.47 80.50
N SER A 17 -27.62 -26.43 80.61
CA SER A 17 -28.44 -26.84 79.47
C SER A 17 -29.70 -25.96 79.35
N PRO A 18 -30.09 -25.54 78.12
CA PRO A 18 -31.34 -24.81 77.89
C PRO A 18 -32.59 -25.65 78.20
N THR A 19 -32.41 -26.97 78.41
CA THR A 19 -33.47 -27.91 78.76
C THR A 19 -33.81 -27.93 80.25
N LYS A 20 -32.99 -27.33 81.12
CA LYS A 20 -33.21 -27.29 82.57
C LYS A 20 -34.53 -26.60 82.95
N PRO A 21 -34.81 -25.35 82.55
CA PRO A 21 -36.07 -24.69 82.89
C PRO A 21 -37.27 -25.42 82.27
N LEU A 22 -37.14 -25.97 81.07
CA LEU A 22 -38.18 -26.78 80.41
C LEU A 22 -38.51 -28.07 81.16
N PHE A 23 -37.50 -28.74 81.73
CA PHE A 23 -37.69 -29.95 82.53
C PHE A 23 -38.43 -29.66 83.84
N TRP A 24 -38.00 -28.63 84.58
CA TRP A 24 -38.67 -28.23 85.83
C TRP A 24 -40.07 -27.68 85.59
N MET A 25 -40.31 -27.04 84.44
CA MET A 25 -41.62 -26.58 83.99
C MET A 25 -42.58 -27.73 83.70
N LEU A 26 -42.09 -28.90 83.27
CA LEU A 26 -42.93 -30.08 83.12
C LEU A 26 -43.14 -30.79 84.47
N LEU A 27 -42.08 -30.89 85.27
CA LEU A 27 -42.07 -31.64 86.52
C LEU A 27 -42.97 -31.01 87.60
N GLY A 28 -42.96 -29.69 87.75
CA GLY A 28 -43.77 -28.99 88.74
C GLY A 28 -45.28 -29.23 88.57
N PRO A 29 -45.87 -28.86 87.42
CA PRO A 29 -47.28 -29.10 87.13
C PRO A 29 -47.64 -30.59 87.14
N LEU A 30 -46.73 -31.46 86.68
CA LEU A 30 -46.94 -32.91 86.74
C LEU A 30 -47.00 -33.42 88.18
N LEU A 31 -46.16 -32.90 89.08
CA LEU A 31 -46.21 -33.22 90.52
C LEU A 31 -47.51 -32.71 91.16
N VAL A 32 -47.95 -31.50 90.79
CA VAL A 32 -49.25 -30.96 91.24
C VAL A 32 -50.42 -31.80 90.71
N ILE A 33 -50.43 -32.17 89.44
CA ILE A 33 -51.49 -33.02 88.85
C ILE A 33 -51.48 -34.42 89.49
N LEU A 34 -50.31 -35.03 89.65
CA LEU A 34 -50.16 -36.35 90.25
C LEU A 34 -50.65 -36.34 91.70
N THR A 35 -50.24 -35.34 92.48
CA THR A 35 -50.75 -35.16 93.85
C THR A 35 -52.27 -34.98 93.80
N LEU A 36 -52.80 -34.07 92.99
CA LEU A 36 -54.26 -33.88 92.88
C LEU A 36 -55.05 -35.15 92.53
N ILE A 37 -54.58 -35.96 91.57
CA ILE A 37 -55.22 -37.22 91.18
C ILE A 37 -55.28 -38.19 92.35
N PHE A 38 -54.16 -38.39 93.05
CA PHE A 38 -54.12 -39.28 94.20
C PHE A 38 -54.95 -38.71 95.40
N SER A 39 -55.12 -37.39 95.52
CA SER A 39 -55.93 -36.81 96.60
C SER A 39 -57.42 -37.02 96.39
N LEU A 40 -57.89 -37.01 95.14
CA LEU A 40 -59.31 -37.20 94.82
C LEU A 40 -59.83 -38.56 95.31
N SER A 41 -58.98 -39.59 95.32
CA SER A 41 -59.36 -40.95 95.75
C SER A 41 -59.38 -41.13 97.27
N TYR A 42 -58.64 -40.31 98.03
CA TYR A 42 -58.50 -40.45 99.48
C TYR A 42 -59.26 -39.38 100.28
N PHE A 43 -59.49 -38.20 99.70
CA PHE A 43 -60.18 -37.09 100.32
C PHE A 43 -61.46 -36.77 99.54
N SER A 44 -62.62 -36.95 100.18
CA SER A 44 -63.92 -36.51 99.69
C SER A 44 -64.08 -34.98 99.64
N ASN A 45 -62.98 -34.21 99.64
CA ASN A 45 -62.98 -32.76 99.71
C ASN A 45 -62.68 -32.13 98.33
N PRO A 46 -63.71 -31.67 97.59
CA PRO A 46 -63.53 -31.10 96.25
C PRO A 46 -62.87 -29.72 96.24
N PHE A 47 -62.69 -29.08 97.41
CA PHE A 47 -62.19 -27.70 97.48
C PHE A 47 -60.68 -27.59 97.31
N LEU A 48 -59.90 -28.62 97.68
CA LEU A 48 -58.44 -28.58 97.56
C LEU A 48 -57.99 -28.44 96.09
N PRO A 49 -58.43 -29.28 95.13
CA PRO A 49 -58.07 -29.12 93.71
C PRO A 49 -58.50 -27.76 93.12
N LEU A 50 -59.60 -27.21 93.60
CA LEU A 50 -60.10 -25.93 93.10
C LEU A 50 -59.23 -24.77 93.61
N ILE A 51 -58.84 -24.79 94.88
CA ILE A 51 -57.90 -23.82 95.50
C ILE A 51 -56.53 -23.92 94.84
N THR A 52 -56.07 -25.12 94.49
CA THR A 52 -54.74 -25.32 93.89
C THR A 52 -54.69 -24.81 92.46
N MET A 53 -55.75 -25.05 91.67
CA MET A 53 -55.87 -24.53 90.31
C MET A 53 -56.06 -23.02 90.31
N ALA A 54 -56.94 -22.49 91.17
CA ALA A 54 -57.09 -21.04 91.34
C ALA A 54 -55.77 -20.40 91.78
N GLY A 55 -55.01 -21.08 92.64
CA GLY A 55 -53.72 -20.60 93.10
C GLY A 55 -52.63 -20.63 92.02
N LEU A 56 -52.59 -21.66 91.17
CA LEU A 56 -51.70 -21.67 90.01
C LEU A 56 -52.02 -20.51 89.04
N VAL A 57 -53.30 -20.23 88.81
CA VAL A 57 -53.72 -19.09 87.97
C VAL A 57 -53.36 -17.75 88.62
N MET A 58 -53.54 -17.61 89.93
CA MET A 58 -53.19 -16.40 90.67
C MET A 58 -51.68 -16.17 90.70
N SER A 59 -50.88 -17.21 90.96
CA SER A 59 -49.42 -17.14 90.94
C SER A 59 -48.87 -16.85 89.54
N TRP A 60 -49.52 -17.36 88.48
CA TRP A 60 -49.22 -16.97 87.11
C TRP A 60 -49.46 -15.47 86.88
N ARG A 61 -50.65 -14.98 87.24
CA ARG A 61 -51.07 -13.61 86.88
C ARG A 61 -50.40 -12.55 87.74
N PHE A 62 -50.26 -12.79 89.04
CA PHE A 62 -49.78 -11.82 90.02
C PHE A 62 -48.35 -12.10 90.50
N ARG A 63 -47.64 -13.05 89.87
CA ARG A 63 -46.24 -13.38 90.15
C ARG A 63 -46.01 -13.74 91.63
N VAL A 64 -44.97 -13.18 92.24
CA VAL A 64 -44.54 -13.44 93.62
C VAL A 64 -45.65 -13.12 94.63
N SER A 65 -46.45 -12.06 94.41
CA SER A 65 -47.55 -11.73 95.32
C SER A 65 -48.70 -12.73 95.21
N GLY A 66 -49.01 -13.19 94.00
CA GLY A 66 -49.95 -14.28 93.77
C GLY A 66 -49.47 -15.59 94.40
N PHE A 67 -48.21 -15.94 94.21
CA PHE A 67 -47.59 -17.13 94.80
C PHE A 67 -47.62 -17.09 96.34
N ALA A 68 -47.22 -15.98 96.96
CA ALA A 68 -47.26 -15.81 98.42
C ALA A 68 -48.69 -15.95 98.96
N LEU A 69 -49.68 -15.34 98.29
CA LEU A 69 -51.09 -15.47 98.65
C LEU A 69 -51.54 -16.94 98.61
N THR A 70 -51.10 -17.69 97.60
CA THR A 70 -51.51 -19.09 97.43
C THR A 70 -50.90 -20.02 98.46
N LEU A 71 -49.63 -19.79 98.83
CA LEU A 71 -48.99 -20.50 99.92
C LEU A 71 -49.69 -20.19 101.27
N MET A 72 -50.06 -18.94 101.51
CA MET A 72 -50.82 -18.54 102.69
C MET A 72 -52.21 -19.19 102.72
N THR A 73 -52.90 -19.28 101.59
CA THR A 73 -54.18 -20.01 101.51
C THR A 73 -54.03 -21.51 101.75
N PHE A 74 -52.93 -22.13 101.32
CA PHE A 74 -52.63 -23.51 101.66
C PHE A 74 -52.40 -23.70 103.15
N ILE A 75 -51.55 -22.87 103.75
CA ILE A 75 -51.27 -22.91 105.19
C ILE A 75 -52.57 -22.76 105.98
N PHE A 76 -53.43 -21.79 105.61
CA PHE A 76 -54.72 -21.59 106.24
C PHE A 76 -55.67 -22.78 106.05
N TYR A 77 -55.76 -23.33 104.84
CA TYR A 77 -56.57 -24.51 104.53
C TYR A 77 -56.16 -25.74 105.35
N PHE A 78 -54.85 -26.02 105.44
CA PHE A 78 -54.32 -27.13 106.21
C PHE A 78 -54.43 -26.90 107.72
N ALA A 79 -54.22 -25.68 108.21
CA ALA A 79 -54.43 -25.33 109.61
C ALA A 79 -55.90 -25.50 110.00
N PHE A 80 -56.83 -25.03 109.17
CA PHE A 80 -58.26 -25.21 109.40
C PHE A 80 -58.66 -26.69 109.46
N HIS A 81 -58.18 -27.51 108.53
CA HIS A 81 -58.41 -28.97 108.55
C HIS A 81 -57.72 -29.69 109.73
N TYR A 82 -56.60 -29.16 110.22
CA TYR A 82 -55.92 -29.67 111.40
C TYR A 82 -56.74 -29.45 112.68
N PHE A 83 -57.32 -28.25 112.84
CA PHE A 83 -58.09 -27.90 114.04
C PHE A 83 -59.51 -28.47 114.06
N PHE A 84 -60.15 -28.62 112.90
CA PHE A 84 -61.59 -28.96 112.81
C PHE A 84 -61.89 -30.34 112.19
N GLY A 85 -60.89 -31.07 111.69
CA GLY A 85 -61.08 -32.36 111.02
C GLY A 85 -60.91 -33.58 111.94
N HIS A 86 -61.54 -34.72 111.59
CA HIS A 86 -61.29 -36.00 112.26
C HIS A 86 -59.82 -36.41 112.10
N HIS A 87 -59.20 -36.85 113.20
CA HIS A 87 -57.74 -36.97 113.36
C HIS A 87 -57.09 -38.20 112.70
N ASP A 88 -57.83 -38.99 111.92
CA ASP A 88 -57.23 -40.13 111.23
C ASP A 88 -56.24 -39.64 110.14
N ALA A 89 -55.02 -40.18 110.19
CA ALA A 89 -53.91 -39.95 109.25
C ALA A 89 -53.35 -38.51 109.15
N LEU A 90 -53.07 -37.87 110.29
CA LEU A 90 -52.54 -36.50 110.37
C LEU A 90 -51.20 -36.27 109.64
N LEU A 91 -50.23 -37.19 109.82
CA LEU A 91 -48.93 -37.12 109.14
C LEU A 91 -49.07 -37.20 107.61
N TRP A 92 -50.06 -37.95 107.13
CA TRP A 92 -50.34 -38.07 105.70
C TRP A 92 -50.85 -36.74 105.14
N LYS A 93 -51.80 -36.07 105.81
CA LYS A 93 -52.32 -34.75 105.40
C LYS A 93 -51.22 -33.67 105.29
N ILE A 94 -50.26 -33.68 106.22
CA ILE A 94 -49.13 -32.75 106.22
C ILE A 94 -48.17 -33.05 105.07
N GLY A 95 -47.80 -34.32 104.87
CA GLY A 95 -46.91 -34.72 103.76
C GLY A 95 -47.51 -34.37 102.41
N TRP A 96 -48.83 -34.50 102.29
CA TRP A 96 -49.61 -34.10 101.12
C TRP A 96 -49.59 -32.59 100.87
N GLY A 97 -49.88 -31.79 101.90
CA GLY A 97 -49.82 -30.34 101.79
C GLY A 97 -48.43 -29.82 101.48
N ALA A 98 -47.39 -30.41 102.08
CA ALA A 98 -46.00 -30.08 101.80
C ALA A 98 -45.61 -30.44 100.36
N SER A 99 -46.00 -31.63 99.87
CA SER A 99 -45.75 -32.06 98.49
C SER A 99 -46.42 -31.14 97.48
N LEU A 100 -47.67 -30.75 97.74
CA LEU A 100 -48.41 -29.86 96.86
C LEU A 100 -47.84 -28.44 96.88
N ALA A 101 -47.53 -27.89 98.06
CA ALA A 101 -46.86 -26.60 98.19
C ALA A 101 -45.53 -26.60 97.43
N LEU A 102 -44.72 -27.66 97.59
CA LEU A 102 -43.48 -27.84 96.83
C LEU A 102 -43.73 -27.91 95.32
N GLY A 103 -44.73 -28.67 94.86
CA GLY A 103 -45.10 -28.73 93.45
C GLY A 103 -45.46 -27.36 92.86
N VAL A 104 -46.21 -26.55 93.61
CA VAL A 104 -46.57 -25.18 93.23
C VAL A 104 -45.33 -24.26 93.24
N THR A 105 -44.45 -24.39 94.24
CA THR A 105 -43.19 -23.60 94.31
C THR A 105 -42.27 -23.88 93.11
N ILE A 106 -42.10 -25.15 92.75
CA ILE A 106 -41.26 -25.60 91.64
C ILE A 106 -41.86 -25.09 90.31
N SER A 107 -43.18 -25.21 90.14
CA SER A 107 -43.89 -24.71 88.97
C SER A 107 -43.69 -23.20 88.79
N PHE A 108 -43.85 -22.42 89.86
CA PHE A 108 -43.69 -20.96 89.83
C PHE A 108 -42.26 -20.53 89.47
N LEU A 109 -41.25 -21.07 90.17
CA LEU A 109 -39.85 -20.73 89.92
C LEU A 109 -39.41 -21.09 88.49
N SER A 110 -39.88 -22.23 87.96
CA SER A 110 -39.56 -22.65 86.58
C SER A 110 -40.10 -21.69 85.51
N MET A 111 -41.29 -21.10 85.72
CA MET A 111 -41.88 -20.14 84.80
C MET A 111 -41.12 -18.80 84.81
N GLU A 112 -40.64 -18.37 85.98
CA GLU A 112 -39.88 -17.12 86.12
C GLU A 112 -38.51 -17.21 85.43
N GLU A 113 -37.80 -18.34 85.59
CA GLU A 113 -36.56 -18.60 84.86
C GLU A 113 -36.77 -18.61 83.33
N LEU A 114 -37.79 -19.31 82.83
CA LEU A 114 -38.06 -19.43 81.39
C LEU A 114 -38.28 -18.07 80.72
N LYS A 115 -38.99 -17.16 81.40
CA LYS A 115 -39.25 -15.82 80.88
C LYS A 115 -37.96 -15.03 80.67
N SER A 116 -36.99 -15.16 81.58
CA SER A 116 -35.68 -14.50 81.44
C SER A 116 -34.89 -15.04 80.24
N TYR A 117 -34.95 -16.35 79.98
CA TYR A 117 -34.31 -16.98 78.82
C TYR A 117 -34.90 -16.49 77.49
N PHE A 118 -36.23 -16.40 77.38
CA PHE A 118 -36.87 -15.94 76.13
C PHE A 118 -36.52 -14.49 75.79
N VAL A 119 -36.40 -13.60 76.78
CA VAL A 119 -35.98 -12.21 76.56
C VAL A 119 -34.55 -12.16 76.03
N LEU A 120 -33.65 -12.92 76.65
CA LEU A 120 -32.23 -12.96 76.29
C LEU A 120 -31.99 -13.59 74.90
N GLU A 121 -32.75 -14.63 74.55
CA GLU A 121 -32.69 -15.26 73.23
C GLU A 121 -33.28 -14.35 72.13
N LYS A 122 -34.35 -13.62 72.45
CA LYS A 122 -34.94 -12.63 71.53
C LYS A 122 -33.96 -11.51 71.22
N GLU A 123 -33.33 -10.92 72.24
CA GLU A 123 -32.30 -9.89 72.05
C GLU A 123 -31.10 -10.40 71.22
N ARG A 124 -30.67 -11.65 71.46
CA ARG A 124 -29.56 -12.26 70.70
C ARG A 124 -29.91 -12.45 69.23
N LYS A 125 -31.13 -12.90 68.92
CA LYS A 125 -31.63 -13.05 67.54
C LYS A 125 -31.78 -11.71 66.84
N GLU A 126 -32.31 -10.70 67.53
CA GLU A 126 -32.43 -9.35 66.96
C GLU A 126 -31.07 -8.72 66.67
N LYS A 127 -30.09 -8.88 67.56
CA LYS A 127 -28.72 -8.41 67.33
C LYS A 127 -28.06 -9.12 66.15
N ALA A 128 -28.17 -10.45 66.09
CA ALA A 128 -27.64 -11.23 64.98
C ALA A 128 -28.27 -10.84 63.63
N MET A 129 -29.59 -10.58 63.59
CA MET A 129 -30.28 -10.08 62.40
C MET A 129 -29.76 -8.70 61.96
N ARG A 130 -29.54 -7.77 62.88
CA ARG A 130 -28.97 -6.45 62.55
C ARG A 130 -27.55 -6.56 62.02
N ASP A 131 -26.71 -7.38 62.66
CA ASP A 131 -25.33 -7.60 62.21
C ASP A 131 -25.30 -8.22 60.80
N LEU A 132 -26.21 -9.14 60.50
CA LEU A 132 -26.34 -9.79 59.19
C LEU A 132 -26.86 -8.81 58.11
N GLN A 133 -27.81 -7.94 58.46
CA GLN A 133 -28.27 -6.85 57.58
C GLN A 133 -27.13 -5.87 57.26
N LEU A 134 -26.32 -5.48 58.25
CA LEU A 134 -25.15 -4.62 58.04
C LEU A 134 -24.10 -5.31 57.17
N SER A 135 -23.83 -6.60 57.38
CA SER A 135 -22.89 -7.34 56.53
C SER A 135 -23.40 -7.49 55.11
N LEU A 136 -24.70 -7.74 54.93
CA LEU A 136 -25.33 -7.84 53.62
C LEU A 136 -25.19 -6.52 52.87
N HIS A 137 -25.57 -5.41 53.49
CA HIS A 137 -25.48 -4.09 52.87
C HIS A 137 -24.03 -3.71 52.54
N SER A 138 -23.07 -4.04 53.41
CA SER A 138 -21.64 -3.85 53.10
C SER A 138 -21.17 -4.71 51.94
N SER A 139 -21.67 -5.95 51.83
CA SER A 139 -21.33 -6.84 50.71
C SER A 139 -21.95 -6.37 49.39
N GLU A 140 -23.18 -5.85 49.43
CA GLU A 140 -23.87 -5.26 48.27
C GLU A 140 -23.15 -4.01 47.79
N GLU A 141 -22.71 -3.15 48.72
CA GLU A 141 -21.95 -1.95 48.39
C GLU A 141 -20.58 -2.28 47.78
N LYS A 142 -19.88 -3.28 48.31
CA LYS A 142 -18.62 -3.79 47.73
C LYS A 142 -18.86 -4.35 46.32
N ALA A 143 -19.84 -5.23 46.15
CA ALA A 143 -20.17 -5.79 44.84
C ALA A 143 -20.57 -4.72 43.83
N ALA A 144 -21.33 -3.69 44.26
CA ALA A 144 -21.67 -2.56 43.41
C ALA A 144 -20.45 -1.72 43.03
N SER A 145 -19.50 -1.53 43.96
CA SER A 145 -18.26 -0.80 43.69
C SER A 145 -17.34 -1.57 42.72
N GLU A 146 -17.19 -2.88 42.90
CA GLU A 146 -16.40 -3.74 42.01
C GLU A 146 -17.01 -3.79 40.62
N LYS A 147 -18.34 -3.90 40.53
CA LYS A 147 -19.06 -3.84 39.25
C LYS A 147 -18.82 -2.52 38.52
N ARG A 148 -18.83 -1.38 39.22
CA ARG A 148 -18.53 -0.07 38.61
C ARG A 148 -17.09 0.04 38.13
N VAL A 149 -16.14 -0.58 38.82
CA VAL A 149 -14.73 -0.62 38.38
C VAL A 149 -14.60 -1.46 37.11
N GLN A 150 -15.21 -2.66 37.09
CA GLN A 150 -15.22 -3.53 35.92
C GLN A 150 -15.92 -2.87 34.71
N GLU A 151 -17.04 -2.17 34.92
CA GLU A 151 -17.73 -1.43 33.86
C GLU A 151 -16.82 -0.36 33.24
N LYS A 152 -16.05 0.37 34.07
CA LYS A 152 -15.07 1.36 33.59
C LYS A 152 -13.91 0.73 32.83
N GLU A 153 -13.38 -0.40 33.29
CA GLU A 153 -12.32 -1.13 32.58
C GLU A 153 -12.80 -1.67 31.23
N VAL A 154 -14.05 -2.16 31.17
CA VAL A 154 -14.65 -2.60 29.91
C VAL A 154 -14.84 -1.43 28.94
N GLU A 155 -15.23 -0.26 29.44
CA GLU A 155 -15.38 0.95 28.63
C GLU A 155 -14.02 1.43 28.09
N SER A 156 -12.99 1.51 28.93
CA SER A 156 -11.64 1.90 28.50
C SER A 156 -11.05 0.92 27.48
N LEU A 157 -11.21 -0.40 27.70
CA LEU A 157 -10.74 -1.42 26.75
C LEU A 157 -11.48 -1.35 25.42
N LYS A 158 -12.76 -0.95 25.41
CA LYS A 158 -13.51 -0.74 24.16
C LYS A 158 -12.97 0.45 23.39
N GLU A 159 -12.68 1.56 24.07
CA GLU A 159 -12.07 2.75 23.46
C GLU A 159 -10.69 2.44 22.86
N GLU A 160 -9.84 1.73 23.60
CA GLU A 160 -8.54 1.26 23.11
C GLU A 160 -8.69 0.35 21.89
N LEU A 161 -9.65 -0.58 21.91
CA LEU A 161 -9.91 -1.49 20.79
C LEU A 161 -10.42 -0.75 19.56
N THR A 162 -11.24 0.29 19.72
CA THR A 162 -11.65 1.15 18.60
C THR A 162 -10.49 1.94 18.02
N SER A 163 -9.65 2.55 18.86
CA SER A 163 -8.46 3.28 18.42
C SER A 163 -7.48 2.37 17.67
N ALA A 164 -7.23 1.16 18.20
CA ALA A 164 -6.36 0.19 17.56
C ALA A 164 -6.91 -0.29 16.19
N ARG A 165 -8.23 -0.38 16.03
CA ARG A 165 -8.85 -0.70 14.74
C ARG A 165 -8.65 0.41 13.71
N GLU A 166 -8.81 1.66 14.12
CA GLU A 166 -8.57 2.83 13.27
C GLU A 166 -7.09 2.89 12.83
N GLU A 167 -6.15 2.61 13.74
CA GLU A 167 -4.73 2.52 13.42
C GLU A 167 -4.43 1.40 12.41
N ILE A 168 -5.02 0.21 12.60
CA ILE A 168 -4.86 -0.91 11.65
C ILE A 168 -5.41 -0.55 10.27
N GLU A 169 -6.58 0.09 10.21
CA GLU A 169 -7.18 0.52 8.94
C GLU A 169 -6.32 1.56 8.22
N ALA A 170 -5.74 2.51 8.97
CA ALA A 170 -4.79 3.47 8.42
C ALA A 170 -3.51 2.80 7.89
N LEU A 171 -2.96 1.81 8.61
CA LEU A 171 -1.80 1.04 8.17
C LEU A 171 -2.10 0.21 6.92
N LEU A 172 -3.28 -0.42 6.84
CA LEU A 172 -3.71 -1.14 5.64
C LEU A 172 -3.82 -0.20 4.44
N GLY A 173 -4.38 1.00 4.62
CA GLY A 173 -4.42 2.02 3.56
C GLY A 173 -3.02 2.44 3.07
N LEU A 174 -2.04 2.54 3.98
CA LEU A 174 -0.65 2.81 3.61
C LEU A 174 0.00 1.64 2.86
N VAL A 175 -0.29 0.39 3.24
CA VAL A 175 0.20 -0.79 2.54
C VAL A 175 -0.34 -0.84 1.11
N ASP A 176 -1.63 -0.58 0.92
CA ASP A 176 -2.26 -0.53 -0.40
C ASP A 176 -1.65 0.58 -1.27
N ALA A 177 -1.44 1.78 -0.70
CA ALA A 177 -0.77 2.88 -1.39
C ALA A 177 0.67 2.52 -1.80
N CYS A 178 1.44 1.90 -0.88
CA CYS A 178 2.79 1.44 -1.18
C CYS A 178 2.81 0.38 -2.29
N GLN A 179 1.81 -0.51 -2.32
CA GLN A 179 1.72 -1.54 -3.35
C GLN A 179 1.37 -0.95 -4.72
N ILE A 180 0.50 0.06 -4.77
CA ILE A 180 0.22 0.81 -6.01
C ILE A 180 1.48 1.52 -6.51
N GLU A 181 2.23 2.19 -5.62
CA GLU A 181 3.48 2.85 -5.99
C GLU A 181 4.55 1.85 -6.46
N ALA A 182 4.70 0.72 -5.78
CA ALA A 182 5.64 -0.34 -6.18
C ALA A 182 5.31 -0.89 -7.58
N ASN A 183 4.04 -1.13 -7.89
CA ASN A 183 3.60 -1.57 -9.22
C ASN A 183 3.92 -0.51 -10.28
N LYS A 184 3.67 0.77 -9.99
CA LYS A 184 3.98 1.87 -10.91
C LYS A 184 5.49 1.97 -11.18
N VAL A 185 6.32 1.82 -10.15
CA VAL A 185 7.79 1.81 -10.31
C VAL A 185 8.23 0.59 -11.14
N ALA A 186 7.62 -0.58 -10.94
CA ALA A 186 7.92 -1.77 -11.73
C ALA A 186 7.59 -1.57 -13.22
N GLU A 187 6.44 -0.97 -13.54
CA GLU A 187 6.07 -0.63 -14.93
C GLU A 187 7.01 0.41 -15.55
N GLN A 188 7.38 1.44 -14.80
CA GLN A 188 8.35 2.45 -15.24
C GLN A 188 9.72 1.80 -15.50
N HIS A 189 10.17 0.92 -14.61
CA HIS A 189 11.42 0.20 -14.78
C HIS A 189 11.39 -0.72 -16.01
N ALA A 190 10.29 -1.42 -16.25
CA ALA A 190 10.12 -2.25 -17.45
C ALA A 190 10.20 -1.40 -18.73
N THR A 191 9.56 -0.23 -18.74
CA THR A 191 9.57 0.70 -19.86
C THR A 191 10.97 1.24 -20.14
N LEU A 192 11.66 1.73 -19.09
CA LEU A 192 13.03 2.25 -19.20
C LEU A 192 14.02 1.17 -19.64
N SER A 193 13.83 -0.08 -19.20
CA SER A 193 14.65 -1.20 -19.64
C SER A 193 14.52 -1.47 -21.15
N ILE A 194 13.29 -1.43 -21.67
CA ILE A 194 13.02 -1.56 -23.11
C ILE A 194 13.65 -0.39 -23.88
N GLU A 195 13.48 0.84 -23.41
CA GLU A 195 14.05 2.03 -24.03
C GLU A 195 15.58 1.99 -24.05
N SER A 196 16.20 1.59 -22.93
CA SER A 196 17.65 1.41 -22.82
C SER A 196 18.17 0.36 -23.81
N LEU A 197 17.44 -0.75 -24.01
CA LEU A 197 17.82 -1.76 -25.00
C LEU A 197 17.66 -1.24 -26.43
N SER A 198 16.64 -0.45 -26.72
CA SER A 198 16.45 0.20 -28.02
C SER A 198 17.60 1.16 -28.33
N MET A 199 17.91 2.06 -27.40
CA MET A 199 19.03 2.99 -27.55
C MET A 199 20.37 2.27 -27.69
N HIS A 200 20.59 1.17 -26.95
CA HIS A 200 21.79 0.37 -27.11
C HIS A 200 21.91 -0.22 -28.52
N ARG A 201 20.80 -0.74 -29.09
CA ARG A 201 20.78 -1.24 -30.47
C ARG A 201 21.08 -0.13 -31.48
N GLU A 202 20.50 1.06 -31.30
CA GLU A 202 20.79 2.21 -32.17
C GLU A 202 22.27 2.61 -32.11
N ILE A 203 22.86 2.65 -30.91
CA ILE A 203 24.29 2.93 -30.73
C ILE A 203 25.15 1.89 -31.46
N GLU A 204 24.82 0.59 -31.37
CA GLU A 204 25.55 -0.45 -32.10
C GLU A 204 25.43 -0.29 -33.62
N LEU A 205 24.25 0.07 -34.13
CA LEU A 205 24.07 0.39 -35.56
C LEU A 205 24.91 1.60 -35.99
N TYR A 206 24.96 2.66 -35.17
CA TYR A 206 25.80 3.82 -35.44
C TYR A 206 27.29 3.47 -35.43
N LYS A 207 27.75 2.60 -34.52
CA LYS A 207 29.14 2.12 -34.51
C LYS A 207 29.50 1.36 -35.78
N ILE A 208 28.61 0.48 -36.25
CA ILE A 208 28.82 -0.25 -37.52
C ILE A 208 28.91 0.75 -38.68
N SER A 209 27.97 1.69 -38.77
CA SER A 209 27.99 2.71 -39.83
C SER A 209 29.22 3.61 -39.77
N ASP A 210 29.71 3.95 -38.57
CA ASP A 210 30.93 4.73 -38.41
C ASP A 210 32.16 3.94 -38.86
N ALA A 211 32.25 2.66 -38.53
CA ALA A 211 33.32 1.78 -39.00
C ALA A 211 33.34 1.67 -40.54
N GLU A 212 32.18 1.50 -41.18
CA GLU A 212 32.06 1.48 -42.64
C GLU A 212 32.51 2.80 -43.27
N LYS A 213 32.10 3.94 -42.70
CA LYS A 213 32.53 5.26 -43.18
C LYS A 213 34.02 5.49 -42.98
N GLN A 214 34.60 5.01 -41.88
CA GLN A 214 36.04 5.07 -41.66
C GLN A 214 36.80 4.26 -42.72
N GLU A 215 36.33 3.07 -43.06
CA GLU A 215 36.92 2.24 -44.12
C GLU A 215 36.83 2.94 -45.51
N GLN A 216 35.69 3.57 -45.81
CA GLN A 216 35.53 4.37 -47.03
C GLN A 216 36.50 5.56 -47.06
N ILE A 217 36.67 6.28 -45.94
CA ILE A 217 37.62 7.39 -45.85
C ILE A 217 39.05 6.89 -46.06
N GLU A 218 39.42 5.75 -45.49
CA GLU A 218 40.76 5.18 -45.68
C GLU A 218 41.02 4.77 -47.13
N SER A 219 40.05 4.15 -47.80
CA SER A 219 40.18 3.80 -49.21
C SER A 219 40.31 5.03 -50.12
N LEU A 220 39.48 6.06 -49.90
CA LEU A 220 39.56 7.34 -50.61
C LEU A 220 40.89 8.07 -50.37
N LYS A 221 41.44 8.02 -49.14
CA LYS A 221 42.76 8.56 -48.85
C LYS A 221 43.85 7.86 -49.66
N LYS A 222 43.84 6.53 -49.72
CA LYS A 222 44.80 5.75 -50.53
C LYS A 222 44.68 6.08 -52.02
N GLU A 223 43.46 6.20 -52.54
CA GLU A 223 43.22 6.59 -53.93
C GLU A 223 43.74 8.01 -54.21
N HIS A 224 43.45 8.96 -53.31
CA HIS A 224 43.95 10.33 -53.44
C HIS A 224 45.48 10.39 -53.43
N GLU A 225 46.14 9.63 -52.55
CA GLU A 225 47.61 9.53 -52.52
C GLU A 225 48.18 8.96 -53.82
N ALA A 226 47.55 7.91 -54.37
CA ALA A 226 47.95 7.31 -55.64
C ALA A 226 47.80 8.30 -56.81
N LEU A 227 46.66 8.99 -56.90
CA LEU A 227 46.41 10.01 -57.91
C LEU A 227 47.37 11.20 -57.76
N SER A 228 47.63 11.65 -56.53
CA SER A 228 48.59 12.72 -56.24
C SER A 228 50.00 12.36 -56.71
N LEU A 229 50.44 11.11 -56.48
CA LEU A 229 51.71 10.60 -56.97
C LEU A 229 51.74 10.56 -58.51
N GLU A 230 50.65 10.13 -59.14
CA GLU A 230 50.54 10.08 -60.60
C GLU A 230 50.57 11.48 -61.23
N VAL A 231 49.85 12.45 -60.66
CA VAL A 231 49.89 13.85 -61.09
C VAL A 231 51.31 14.41 -60.96
N LYS A 232 52.03 14.13 -59.86
CA LYS A 232 53.44 14.53 -59.71
C LYS A 232 54.32 13.92 -60.80
N LYS A 233 54.12 12.65 -61.17
CA LYS A 233 54.85 12.01 -62.28
C LYS A 233 54.52 12.68 -63.61
N ARG A 234 53.24 12.90 -63.91
CA ARG A 234 52.77 13.58 -65.14
C ARG A 234 53.30 15.01 -65.25
N LEU A 235 53.41 15.73 -64.13
CA LEU A 235 53.95 17.08 -64.10
C LEU A 235 55.46 17.09 -64.40
N LYS A 236 56.20 16.10 -63.90
CA LYS A 236 57.62 15.93 -64.25
C LYS A 236 57.80 15.66 -65.76
N THR A 237 57.02 14.74 -66.34
CA THR A 237 57.07 14.47 -67.79
C THR A 237 56.62 15.65 -68.63
N LEU A 238 55.62 16.41 -68.19
CA LEU A 238 55.23 17.65 -68.89
C LEU A 238 56.38 18.68 -68.88
N ASN A 239 57.10 18.80 -67.76
CA ASN A 239 58.27 19.68 -67.69
C ASN A 239 59.41 19.21 -68.58
N THR A 240 59.68 17.90 -68.69
CA THR A 240 60.70 17.40 -69.64
C THR A 240 60.30 17.71 -71.08
N TYR A 241 59.05 17.44 -71.46
CA TYR A 241 58.55 17.80 -72.80
C TYR A 241 58.61 19.30 -73.07
N ARG A 242 58.35 20.14 -72.07
CA ARG A 242 58.49 21.60 -72.20
C ARG A 242 59.94 22.01 -72.48
N VAL A 243 60.91 21.39 -71.82
CA VAL A 243 62.35 21.63 -72.05
C VAL A 243 62.75 21.15 -73.45
N GLU A 244 62.34 19.95 -73.84
CA GLU A 244 62.60 19.38 -75.18
C GLU A 244 61.98 20.23 -76.29
N LEU A 245 60.76 20.75 -76.08
CA LEU A 245 60.10 21.67 -77.02
C LEU A 245 60.89 22.98 -77.15
N LEU A 246 61.40 23.54 -76.05
CA LEU A 246 62.24 24.75 -76.09
C LEU A 246 63.56 24.50 -76.83
N GLN A 247 64.22 23.36 -76.59
CA GLN A 247 65.42 22.97 -77.32
C GLN A 247 65.13 22.80 -78.83
N SER A 248 64.04 22.11 -79.16
CA SER A 248 63.60 21.92 -80.55
C SER A 248 63.25 23.26 -81.22
N ARG A 249 62.65 24.20 -80.50
CA ARG A 249 62.43 25.58 -80.99
C ARG A 249 63.74 26.31 -81.25
N MET A 250 64.72 26.23 -80.36
CA MET A 250 66.04 26.84 -80.60
C MET A 250 66.73 26.24 -81.82
N LEU A 251 66.74 24.91 -81.96
CA LEU A 251 67.29 24.22 -83.13
C LEU A 251 66.53 24.60 -84.41
N PHE A 252 65.20 24.70 -84.34
CA PHE A 252 64.38 25.13 -85.47
C PHE A 252 64.66 26.60 -85.83
N GLU A 253 64.79 27.50 -84.86
CA GLU A 253 65.17 28.89 -85.09
C GLU A 253 66.57 29.02 -85.68
N GLU A 254 67.52 28.20 -85.23
CA GLU A 254 68.86 28.11 -85.79
C GLU A 254 68.80 27.63 -87.25
N GLN A 255 68.11 26.53 -87.54
CA GLN A 255 67.89 26.02 -88.90
C GLN A 255 67.15 27.02 -89.76
N GLN A 256 66.15 27.72 -89.23
CA GLN A 256 65.42 28.76 -89.94
C GLN A 256 66.32 29.97 -90.21
N GLY A 257 67.22 30.30 -89.28
CA GLY A 257 68.27 31.31 -89.45
C GLY A 257 69.27 30.91 -90.53
N GLN A 258 69.73 29.64 -90.54
CA GLN A 258 70.57 29.08 -91.60
C GLN A 258 69.84 29.05 -92.95
N LEU A 259 68.57 28.67 -92.98
CA LEU A 259 67.71 28.72 -94.16
C LEU A 259 67.47 30.15 -94.63
N LYS A 260 67.34 31.13 -93.72
CA LYS A 260 67.28 32.55 -94.09
C LYS A 260 68.60 33.00 -94.68
N ARG A 261 69.74 32.67 -94.07
CA ARG A 261 71.07 32.97 -94.64
C ARG A 261 71.29 32.29 -95.99
N ALA A 262 70.88 31.03 -96.13
CA ALA A 262 70.93 30.30 -97.40
C ALA A 262 69.98 30.92 -98.41
N ARG A 263 68.77 31.32 -97.99
CA ARG A 263 67.81 32.03 -98.85
C ARG A 263 68.28 33.42 -99.21
N ASP A 264 68.96 34.14 -98.33
CA ASP A 264 69.57 35.45 -98.57
C ASP A 264 70.80 35.29 -99.46
N TYR A 265 71.55 34.20 -99.33
CA TYR A 265 72.61 33.80 -100.27
C TYR A 265 72.00 33.48 -101.64
N PHE A 266 70.94 32.66 -101.71
CA PHE A 266 70.20 32.36 -102.92
C PHE A 266 69.42 33.57 -103.46
N HIS A 267 69.01 34.54 -102.63
CA HIS A 267 68.38 35.82 -103.02
C HIS A 267 69.41 36.87 -103.42
N ALA A 268 70.63 36.82 -102.89
CA ALA A 268 71.78 37.55 -103.42
C ALA A 268 72.19 36.94 -104.76
N GLN A 269 72.06 35.62 -104.92
CA GLN A 269 72.15 34.91 -106.20
C GLN A 269 70.94 35.22 -107.11
N LYS A 270 69.75 35.46 -106.54
CA LYS A 270 68.50 35.90 -107.20
C LYS A 270 68.31 37.42 -107.23
N LYS A 271 69.35 38.21 -106.94
CA LYS A 271 69.47 39.60 -107.42
C LYS A 271 69.82 39.62 -108.92
N SER A 272 69.79 38.46 -109.56
CA SER A 272 69.24 38.23 -110.89
C SER A 272 67.92 37.44 -110.78
N ALA A 273 66.81 38.09 -111.14
CA ALA A 273 65.43 37.59 -111.24
C ALA A 273 64.51 37.69 -109.99
N ALA A 274 63.55 38.61 -110.15
CA ALA A 274 62.44 38.95 -109.25
C ALA A 274 61.37 37.83 -109.11
N PRO A 275 60.49 37.91 -108.09
CA PRO A 275 59.67 36.81 -107.56
C PRO A 275 58.24 36.79 -108.14
N PRO A 276 57.37 35.84 -107.72
CA PRO A 276 56.16 36.30 -107.03
C PRO A 276 55.63 35.41 -105.88
N LYS A 277 54.79 36.07 -105.07
CA LYS A 277 53.90 35.56 -104.02
C LYS A 277 52.49 35.35 -104.61
N GLN A 278 51.72 34.43 -104.01
CA GLN A 278 50.29 34.52 -103.59
C GLN A 278 49.48 33.25 -103.92
N GLU A 279 48.79 32.71 -102.91
CA GLU A 279 47.32 32.51 -102.86
C GLU A 279 46.94 31.57 -101.70
N ASN A 280 46.21 32.06 -100.69
CA ASN A 280 45.68 31.24 -99.59
C ASN A 280 44.29 31.76 -99.15
N LYS A 281 43.36 31.89 -100.11
CA LYS A 281 41.93 32.16 -99.81
C LYS A 281 41.11 30.87 -99.71
N ALA A 282 41.47 29.81 -100.43
CA ALA A 282 40.72 28.54 -100.45
C ALA A 282 40.79 27.71 -99.13
N LEU A 283 41.77 27.97 -98.26
CA LEU A 283 41.94 27.26 -96.99
C LEU A 283 41.05 27.79 -95.86
N ALA A 284 40.61 29.05 -95.93
CA ALA A 284 39.74 29.66 -94.92
C ALA A 284 38.30 29.12 -95.02
N ASP A 285 37.76 29.00 -96.23
CA ASP A 285 36.37 28.57 -96.48
C ASP A 285 36.17 27.10 -96.11
N ARG A 286 37.17 26.24 -96.36
CA ARG A 286 37.13 24.82 -95.98
C ARG A 286 37.16 24.62 -94.46
N GLY A 287 37.87 25.49 -93.74
CA GLY A 287 37.90 25.49 -92.27
C GLY A 287 36.57 25.91 -91.64
N GLN A 288 35.93 26.95 -92.18
CA GLN A 288 34.62 27.40 -91.70
C GLN A 288 33.51 26.37 -91.93
N HIS A 289 33.57 25.62 -93.05
CA HIS A 289 32.60 24.57 -93.34
C HIS A 289 32.73 23.34 -92.41
N LEU A 290 33.96 23.01 -92.01
CA LEU A 290 34.26 21.95 -91.02
C LEU A 290 33.79 22.34 -89.61
N VAL A 291 33.95 23.62 -89.23
CA VAL A 291 33.44 24.14 -87.95
C VAL A 291 31.91 24.09 -87.91
N LEU A 292 31.23 24.46 -89.00
CA LEU A 292 29.76 24.38 -89.09
C LEU A 292 29.26 22.93 -88.92
N GLN A 293 29.89 21.97 -89.60
CA GLN A 293 29.51 20.56 -89.51
C GLN A 293 29.68 20.01 -88.08
N THR A 294 30.76 20.41 -87.41
CA THR A 294 31.04 20.01 -86.02
C THR A 294 30.00 20.58 -85.06
N LEU A 295 29.66 21.87 -85.20
CA LEU A 295 28.63 22.52 -84.38
C LEU A 295 27.23 21.94 -84.60
N GLU A 296 26.88 21.56 -85.83
CA GLU A 296 25.60 20.88 -86.10
C GLU A 296 25.53 19.48 -85.48
N GLN A 297 26.65 18.74 -85.49
CA GLN A 297 26.74 17.44 -84.83
C GLN A 297 26.66 17.57 -83.30
N ASP A 298 27.33 18.58 -82.72
CA ASP A 298 27.29 18.85 -81.29
C ASP A 298 25.93 19.36 -80.84
N LYS A 299 25.23 20.18 -81.64
CA LYS A 299 23.81 20.52 -81.44
C LYS A 299 22.95 19.26 -81.34
N GLY A 300 23.15 18.30 -82.24
CA GLY A 300 22.42 17.03 -82.25
C GLY A 300 22.60 16.23 -80.96
N LYS A 301 23.85 16.10 -80.50
CA LYS A 301 24.19 15.41 -79.24
C LYS A 301 23.59 16.12 -78.03
N ILE A 302 23.79 17.44 -77.93
CA ILE A 302 23.30 18.24 -76.78
C ILE A 302 21.77 18.24 -76.73
N LYS A 303 21.08 18.28 -77.88
CA LYS A 303 19.62 18.14 -77.94
C LYS A 303 19.15 16.76 -77.47
N SER A 304 19.86 15.69 -77.84
CA SER A 304 19.56 14.34 -77.35
C SER A 304 19.72 14.24 -75.83
N THR A 305 20.83 14.76 -75.30
CA THR A 305 21.11 14.82 -73.86
C THR A 305 20.05 15.65 -73.12
N TYR A 306 19.67 16.81 -73.64
CA TYR A 306 18.61 17.64 -73.08
C TYR A 306 17.27 16.89 -72.98
N ASN A 307 16.87 16.19 -74.05
CA ASN A 307 15.62 15.43 -74.07
C ASN A 307 15.63 14.26 -73.07
N GLN A 308 16.78 13.59 -72.92
CA GLN A 308 16.93 12.50 -71.96
C GLN A 308 16.81 13.01 -70.52
N ILE A 309 17.48 14.13 -70.20
CA ILE A 309 17.40 14.76 -68.87
C ILE A 309 15.98 15.26 -68.60
N LEU A 310 15.30 15.81 -69.62
CA LEU A 310 13.91 16.25 -69.49
C LEU A 310 13.00 15.07 -69.09
N HIS A 311 13.12 13.94 -69.78
CA HIS A 311 12.36 12.73 -69.47
C HIS A 311 12.66 12.23 -68.05
N ASP A 312 13.92 12.21 -67.63
CA ASP A 312 14.32 11.83 -66.27
C ASP A 312 13.74 12.78 -65.21
N THR A 313 13.70 14.09 -65.47
CA THR A 313 13.12 15.07 -64.54
C THR A 313 11.61 14.91 -64.40
N GLU A 314 10.92 14.53 -65.47
CA GLU A 314 9.48 14.22 -65.43
C GLU A 314 9.20 12.93 -64.65
N ALA A 315 10.04 11.90 -64.83
CA ALA A 315 9.93 10.66 -64.07
C ALA A 315 10.16 10.86 -62.57
N LEU A 316 11.19 11.64 -62.20
CA LEU A 316 11.48 12.01 -60.81
C LEU A 316 10.36 12.85 -60.19
N GLN A 317 9.76 13.79 -60.94
CA GLN A 317 8.62 14.57 -60.45
C GLN A 317 7.45 13.65 -60.06
N ARG A 318 7.13 12.65 -60.89
CA ARG A 318 6.04 11.69 -60.59
C ARG A 318 6.38 10.85 -59.36
N ALA A 319 7.62 10.40 -59.22
CA ALA A 319 8.06 9.63 -58.05
C ALA A 319 7.96 10.44 -56.74
N ILE A 320 8.29 11.73 -56.77
CA ILE A 320 8.14 12.64 -55.63
C ILE A 320 6.65 12.82 -55.29
N GLU A 321 5.79 13.08 -56.27
CA GLU A 321 4.34 13.23 -56.06
C GLU A 321 3.71 11.97 -55.47
N GLU A 322 4.10 10.79 -55.95
CA GLU A 322 3.65 9.51 -55.39
C GLU A 322 4.16 9.30 -53.95
N GLY A 323 5.42 9.64 -53.67
CA GLY A 323 6.02 9.56 -52.34
C GLY A 323 5.35 10.50 -51.33
N GLU A 324 5.10 11.76 -51.71
CA GLU A 324 4.37 12.74 -50.89
C GLU A 324 2.93 12.31 -50.60
N LEU A 325 2.26 11.68 -51.59
CA LEU A 325 0.89 11.19 -51.44
C LEU A 325 0.82 9.99 -50.47
N LYS A 326 1.84 9.13 -50.48
CA LYS A 326 2.01 8.04 -49.49
C LYS A 326 2.28 8.58 -48.09
N LEU A 327 3.13 9.61 -47.97
CA LEU A 327 3.42 10.28 -46.70
C LEU A 327 2.21 10.94 -46.04
N LYS A 328 1.30 11.51 -46.85
CA LYS A 328 0.03 12.07 -46.35
C LYS A 328 -0.94 11.00 -45.84
N LYS A 329 -0.83 9.76 -46.31
CA LYS A 329 -1.68 8.63 -45.90
C LYS A 329 -1.13 7.88 -44.69
N ALA A 330 0.19 7.78 -44.56
CA ALA A 330 0.87 7.19 -43.42
C ALA A 330 2.19 7.95 -43.17
N PRO A 331 2.32 8.66 -42.03
CA PRO A 331 3.56 9.35 -41.72
C PRO A 331 4.65 8.33 -41.39
N ASP A 332 5.64 8.22 -42.28
CA ASP A 332 6.82 7.37 -42.14
C ASP A 332 8.09 8.23 -42.31
N GLU A 333 8.97 8.16 -41.33
CA GLU A 333 10.21 8.93 -41.28
C GLU A 333 11.24 8.45 -42.32
N ALA A 334 11.23 7.16 -42.67
CA ALA A 334 12.09 6.60 -43.72
C ALA A 334 11.67 7.12 -45.10
N LEU A 335 10.36 7.09 -45.37
CA LEU A 335 9.78 7.65 -46.59
C LEU A 335 10.01 9.17 -46.69
N SER A 336 10.02 9.88 -45.55
CA SER A 336 10.27 11.33 -45.51
C SER A 336 11.70 11.68 -45.92
N LYS A 337 12.69 10.90 -45.47
CA LYS A 337 14.08 11.06 -45.89
C LYS A 337 14.27 10.72 -47.37
N GLU A 338 13.57 9.71 -47.88
CA GLU A 338 13.61 9.33 -49.30
C GLU A 338 13.01 10.42 -50.21
N VAL A 339 11.84 10.96 -49.85
CA VAL A 339 11.23 12.08 -50.59
C VAL A 339 12.11 13.34 -50.54
N ALA A 340 12.75 13.62 -49.40
CA ALA A 340 13.70 14.72 -49.27
C ALA A 340 14.94 14.53 -50.17
N HIS A 341 15.48 13.30 -50.24
CA HIS A 341 16.59 12.95 -51.14
C HIS A 341 16.20 13.13 -52.61
N LEU A 342 15.06 12.56 -53.03
CA LEU A 342 14.55 12.71 -54.40
C LEU A 342 14.29 14.18 -54.76
N THR A 343 13.81 14.99 -53.82
CA THR A 343 13.61 16.43 -54.01
C THR A 343 14.94 17.17 -54.21
N SER A 344 16.00 16.76 -53.52
CA SER A 344 17.35 17.30 -53.72
C SER A 344 17.89 16.93 -55.11
N GLU A 345 17.81 15.65 -55.49
CA GLU A 345 18.23 15.15 -56.80
C GLU A 345 17.48 15.88 -57.94
N MET A 346 16.19 16.15 -57.74
CA MET A 346 15.38 16.89 -58.70
C MET A 346 15.87 18.34 -58.88
N LYS A 347 16.27 19.02 -57.80
CA LYS A 347 16.82 20.38 -57.88
C LYS A 347 18.12 20.40 -58.68
N GLU A 348 18.99 19.41 -58.48
CA GLU A 348 20.23 19.27 -59.24
C GLU A 348 19.97 18.99 -60.72
N LYS A 349 19.10 18.03 -61.05
CA LYS A 349 18.74 17.75 -62.45
C LYS A 349 18.06 18.94 -63.14
N LYS A 350 17.22 19.72 -62.43
CA LYS A 350 16.64 20.97 -62.96
C LYS A 350 17.70 22.02 -63.27
N LYS A 351 18.72 22.16 -62.41
CA LYS A 351 19.87 23.06 -62.67
C LYS A 351 20.65 22.62 -63.89
N PHE A 352 20.92 21.32 -64.02
CA PHE A 352 21.62 20.74 -65.16
C PHE A 352 20.81 20.92 -66.47
N LEU A 353 19.49 20.69 -66.43
CA LEU A 353 18.58 20.93 -67.55
C LEU A 353 18.65 22.40 -68.03
N GLN A 354 18.67 23.36 -67.10
CA GLN A 354 18.80 24.78 -67.45
C GLN A 354 20.16 25.11 -68.08
N GLN A 355 21.26 24.52 -67.59
CA GLN A 355 22.59 24.67 -68.17
C GLN A 355 22.63 24.12 -69.59
N THR A 356 22.17 22.88 -69.81
CA THR A 356 22.12 22.26 -71.14
C THR A 356 21.21 23.03 -72.11
N LYS A 357 20.10 23.60 -71.62
CA LYS A 357 19.24 24.50 -72.42
C LYS A 357 19.99 25.76 -72.86
N SER A 358 20.78 26.36 -71.97
CA SER A 358 21.56 27.55 -72.28
C SER A 358 22.67 27.27 -73.29
N GLU A 359 23.34 26.11 -73.18
CA GLU A 359 24.34 25.63 -74.13
C GLU A 359 23.73 25.37 -75.52
N LEU A 360 22.56 24.74 -75.57
CA LEU A 360 21.84 24.51 -76.83
C LEU A 360 21.51 25.84 -77.53
N ILE A 361 21.01 26.83 -76.78
CA ILE A 361 20.73 28.18 -77.32
C ILE A 361 22.02 28.87 -77.79
N GLY A 362 23.13 28.70 -77.06
CA GLY A 362 24.45 29.22 -77.43
C GLY A 362 24.93 28.66 -78.78
N ILE A 363 24.91 27.35 -78.94
CA ILE A 363 25.30 26.67 -80.18
C ILE A 363 24.35 27.04 -81.34
N GLU A 364 23.05 27.17 -81.08
CA GLU A 364 22.10 27.63 -82.10
C GLU A 364 22.41 29.05 -82.59
N ARG A 365 22.84 29.95 -81.70
CA ARG A 365 23.27 31.30 -82.07
C ARG A 365 24.58 31.28 -82.84
N GLU A 366 25.55 30.47 -82.45
CA GLU A 366 26.83 30.32 -83.16
C GLU A 366 26.65 29.76 -84.56
N ILE A 367 25.83 28.71 -84.71
CA ILE A 367 25.43 28.17 -86.02
C ILE A 367 24.75 29.26 -86.86
N PHE A 368 23.85 30.05 -86.27
CA PHE A 368 23.16 31.12 -87.00
C PHE A 368 24.13 32.21 -87.48
N VAL A 369 25.08 32.63 -86.64
CA VAL A 369 26.12 33.62 -87.01
C VAL A 369 27.03 33.09 -88.11
N LEU A 370 27.49 31.84 -87.99
CA LEU A 370 28.34 31.20 -89.00
C LEU A 370 27.62 31.01 -90.33
N LYS A 371 26.35 30.57 -90.32
CA LYS A 371 25.53 30.48 -91.54
C LYS A 371 25.36 31.85 -92.21
N LYS A 372 25.13 32.91 -91.43
CA LYS A 372 25.02 34.27 -91.95
C LYS A 372 26.34 34.78 -92.54
N GLN A 373 27.48 34.46 -91.92
CA GLN A 373 28.81 34.80 -92.43
C GLN A 373 29.11 34.06 -93.75
N LEU A 374 28.79 32.76 -93.83
CA LEU A 374 28.97 31.93 -95.02
C LEU A 374 28.07 32.35 -96.20
N GLN A 375 26.88 32.87 -95.93
CA GLN A 375 25.99 33.48 -96.93
C GLN A 375 26.53 34.82 -97.46
N HIS A 376 27.13 35.65 -96.59
CA HIS A 376 27.74 36.91 -97.00
C HIS A 376 29.03 36.72 -97.82
N SER A 377 29.74 35.59 -97.65
CA SER A 377 30.91 35.21 -98.45
C SER A 377 30.58 34.49 -99.76
N GLY A 378 29.29 34.25 -100.07
CA GLY A 378 28.85 33.63 -101.33
C GLY A 378 29.09 32.11 -101.43
N THR A 379 29.32 31.46 -100.30
CA THR A 379 29.68 30.03 -100.19
C THR A 379 28.52 29.14 -99.73
N LEU A 380 27.31 29.70 -99.54
CA LEU A 380 26.10 29.01 -99.10
C LEU A 380 24.86 29.55 -99.80
#